data_AF-A0A943U0C9-F1
#
_entry.id   AF-A0A943U0C9-F1
#
_cell.length_a   1.000
_cell.length_b   1.000
_cell.length_c   1.000
_cell.angle_alpha   90.00
_cell.angle_beta   90.00
_cell.angle_gamma   90.00
#
_symmetry.space_group_name_H-M   'P 1'
#
loop_
_entity.id
_entity.type
_entity.pdbx_description
1 polymer ?
#
loop_
_entity_poly.entity_id
_entity_poly.type
_entity_poly.pdbx_seq_one_letter_code
_entity_poly.pdbx_strand_id
1 'polypeptide(L)'
;MTVLYKSSDGQYYSVSRRLTSEAPAELGENEYAALVRANCTDCSAASSAAGADVRLLVDFELLVVKRITVPQIASVVCGEELDPGCLPSITVVRAGAGESLWALGKRYRSTARLIAEQNGLADGECPEGLTLLIPTARHK
;
A
#
# COMPACT_ATOMS: atom_id res chain seq x y z
N MET A 1 3.06 4.22 -35.06
CA MET A 1 1.95 3.91 -35.99
C MET A 1 2.50 3.89 -37.40
N THR A 2 2.10 2.90 -38.20
CA THR A 2 2.53 2.76 -39.59
C THR A 2 1.31 2.65 -40.48
N VAL A 3 1.24 3.48 -41.52
CA VAL A 3 0.18 3.48 -42.53
C VAL A 3 0.76 2.91 -43.82
N LEU A 4 0.08 1.92 -44.39
CA LEU A 4 0.33 1.43 -45.75
C LEU A 4 -0.68 2.07 -46.69
N TYR A 5 -0.22 2.58 -47.83
CA TYR A 5 -1.09 3.19 -48.83
C TYR A 5 -0.63 2.84 -50.24
N LYS A 6 -1.57 2.84 -51.18
CA LYS A 6 -1.28 2.71 -52.62
C LYS A 6 -1.26 4.10 -53.24
N SER A 7 -0.19 4.44 -53.93
CA SER A 7 -0.07 5.74 -54.62
C SER A 7 -0.72 5.67 -56.01
N SER A 8 -0.81 6.82 -56.69
CA SER A 8 -1.38 6.96 -58.03
C SER A 8 -0.61 6.20 -59.12
N ASP A 9 0.67 5.91 -58.88
CA ASP A 9 1.52 5.05 -59.73
C ASP A 9 1.18 3.54 -59.60
N GLY A 10 0.25 3.19 -58.71
CA GLY A 10 -0.15 1.83 -58.44
C GLY A 10 0.78 1.05 -57.50
N GLN A 11 1.86 1.67 -57.00
CA GLN A 11 2.80 1.06 -56.07
C GLN A 11 2.35 1.25 -54.62
N TYR A 12 2.81 0.36 -53.74
CA TYR A 12 2.53 0.42 -52.31
C TYR A 12 3.67 1.09 -51.57
N TYR A 13 3.32 1.98 -50.65
CA TYR A 13 4.23 2.75 -49.82
C TYR A 13 3.81 2.64 -48.36
N SER A 14 4.75 2.98 -47.47
CA SER A 14 4.49 3.05 -46.04
C SER A 14 5.00 4.37 -45.46
N VAL A 15 4.25 4.94 -44.53
CA VAL A 15 4.72 6.04 -43.68
C VAL A 15 4.56 5.65 -42.22
N SER A 16 5.60 5.87 -41.43
CA SER A 16 5.60 5.62 -39.99
C SER A 16 5.70 6.93 -39.22
N ARG A 17 4.79 7.14 -38.27
CA ARG A 17 4.84 8.25 -37.33
C ARG A 17 4.69 7.78 -35.89
N ARG A 18 5.42 8.42 -34.99
CA ARG A 18 5.22 8.27 -33.55
C ARG A 18 4.14 9.26 -33.13
N LEU A 19 3.14 8.75 -32.41
CA LEU A 19 2.07 9.54 -31.82
C LEU A 19 2.20 9.45 -30.31
N THR A 20 1.83 10.53 -29.63
CA THR A 20 1.80 10.60 -28.18
C THR A 20 0.35 10.69 -27.74
N SER A 21 -0.01 9.90 -26.74
CA SER A 21 -1.30 9.98 -26.05
C SER A 21 -1.00 9.96 -24.55
N GLU A 22 -1.76 10.74 -23.81
CA GLU A 22 -1.61 10.93 -22.38
C GLU A 22 -2.99 10.87 -21.72
N ALA A 23 -3.03 10.35 -20.51
CA ALA A 23 -4.20 10.30 -19.66
C ALA A 23 -3.76 10.67 -18.23
N PRO A 24 -4.59 11.41 -17.47
CA PRO A 24 -4.27 11.73 -16.09
C PRO A 24 -4.25 10.45 -15.24
N ALA A 25 -3.31 10.38 -14.30
CA ALA A 25 -3.26 9.35 -13.28
C ALA A 25 -3.25 10.05 -11.91
N GLU A 26 -4.27 9.80 -11.10
CA GLU A 26 -4.34 10.30 -9.73
C GLU A 26 -3.66 9.29 -8.82
N LEU A 27 -2.42 9.59 -8.43
CA LEU A 27 -1.68 8.80 -7.44
C LEU A 27 -1.77 9.50 -6.08
N GLY A 28 -2.15 8.75 -5.04
CA GLY A 28 -2.14 9.22 -3.66
C GLY A 28 -0.73 9.30 -3.06
N GLU A 29 -0.65 9.79 -1.83
CA GLU A 29 0.60 9.83 -1.08
C GLU A 29 1.13 8.39 -0.83
N ASN A 30 2.43 8.17 -1.08
CA ASN A 30 3.10 6.86 -1.01
C ASN A 30 2.57 5.80 -2.00
N GLU A 31 1.88 6.23 -3.05
CA GLU A 31 1.49 5.38 -4.17
C GLU A 31 2.45 5.56 -5.35
N TYR A 32 2.66 4.49 -6.10
CA TYR A 32 3.45 4.52 -7.32
C TYR A 32 2.85 3.60 -8.39
N ALA A 33 3.03 3.97 -9.65
CA ALA A 33 2.66 3.13 -10.78
C ALA A 33 3.64 1.95 -10.89
N ALA A 34 3.18 0.75 -10.59
CA ALA A 34 3.96 -0.48 -10.76
C ALA A 34 3.89 -1.02 -12.20
N LEU A 35 2.82 -0.70 -12.92
CA LEU A 35 2.64 -1.05 -14.33
C LEU A 35 1.84 0.03 -15.03
N VAL A 36 2.30 0.42 -16.23
CA VAL A 36 1.54 1.21 -17.19
C VAL A 36 1.51 0.43 -18.50
N ARG A 37 0.32 0.09 -18.99
CA ARG A 37 0.13 -0.45 -20.33
C ARG A 37 -0.72 0.49 -21.14
N ALA A 38 -0.34 0.68 -22.40
CA ALA A 38 -1.17 1.35 -23.38
C ALA A 38 -1.49 0.34 -24.47
N ASN A 39 -2.77 0.09 -24.70
CA ASN A 39 -3.25 -0.85 -25.70
C ASN A 39 -4.09 -0.07 -26.72
N CYS A 40 -3.78 -0.24 -28.00
CA CYS A 40 -4.65 0.27 -29.05
C CYS A 40 -5.78 -0.76 -29.25
N THR A 41 -6.99 -0.42 -28.82
CA THR A 41 -8.16 -1.31 -28.85
C THR A 41 -8.97 -1.18 -30.14
N ASP A 42 -8.88 -0.04 -30.81
CA ASP A 42 -9.43 0.17 -32.14
C ASP A 42 -8.55 1.11 -32.97
N CYS A 43 -8.54 0.91 -34.28
CA CYS A 43 -7.77 1.69 -35.24
C CYS A 43 -8.52 1.76 -36.57
N SER A 44 -8.79 2.97 -37.06
CA SER A 44 -9.33 3.21 -38.40
C SER A 44 -8.52 4.24 -39.17
N ALA A 45 -8.56 4.13 -40.49
CA ALA A 45 -7.93 5.07 -41.40
C ALA A 45 -8.86 5.34 -42.58
N ALA A 46 -8.94 6.60 -43.01
CA ALA A 46 -9.68 7.01 -44.19
C ALA A 46 -8.81 7.94 -45.05
N SER A 47 -8.92 7.84 -46.36
CA SER A 47 -8.31 8.82 -47.26
C SER A 47 -9.02 10.17 -47.13
N SER A 48 -8.25 11.26 -47.04
CA SER A 48 -8.74 12.63 -47.05
C SER A 48 -8.05 13.44 -48.15
N ALA A 49 -8.59 14.60 -48.51
CA ALA A 49 -8.00 15.46 -49.55
C ALA A 49 -6.56 15.91 -49.22
N ALA A 50 -6.18 15.89 -47.93
CA ALA A 50 -4.85 16.24 -47.44
C ALA A 50 -3.95 15.01 -47.13
N GLY A 51 -4.43 13.78 -47.34
CA GLY A 51 -3.68 12.56 -47.07
C GLY A 51 -4.54 11.44 -46.48
N ALA A 52 -4.22 11.03 -45.26
CA ALA A 52 -4.96 9.99 -44.55
C ALA A 52 -5.30 10.46 -43.13
N ASP A 53 -6.57 10.35 -42.77
CA ASP A 53 -7.07 10.61 -41.43
C ASP A 53 -7.04 9.29 -40.67
N VAL A 54 -6.29 9.25 -39.57
CA VAL A 54 -6.13 8.07 -38.72
C VAL A 54 -6.78 8.34 -37.37
N ARG A 55 -7.60 7.41 -36.90
CA ARG A 55 -8.16 7.41 -35.55
C ARG A 55 -7.71 6.17 -34.80
N LEU A 56 -7.20 6.38 -33.59
CA LEU A 56 -6.74 5.32 -32.69
C LEU A 56 -7.50 5.48 -31.38
N LEU A 57 -8.14 4.40 -30.92
CA LEU A 57 -8.61 4.29 -29.55
C LEU A 57 -7.51 3.63 -28.73
N VAL A 58 -7.03 4.33 -27.71
CA VAL A 58 -5.94 3.87 -26.84
C VAL A 58 -6.47 3.78 -25.42
N ASP A 59 -6.47 2.57 -24.88
CA ASP A 59 -6.82 2.30 -23.49
C ASP A 59 -5.54 2.21 -22.66
N PHE A 60 -5.57 2.88 -21.51
CA PHE A 60 -4.48 2.87 -20.54
C PHE A 60 -4.89 2.00 -19.35
N GLU A 61 -4.03 1.05 -19.01
CA GLU A 61 -4.16 0.25 -17.80
C GLU A 61 -3.04 0.62 -16.84
N LEU A 62 -3.43 0.98 -15.62
CA LEU A 62 -2.54 1.42 -14.56
C LEU A 62 -2.67 0.48 -13.36
N LEU A 63 -1.58 -0.14 -12.95
CA LEU A 63 -1.49 -0.81 -11.66
C LEU A 63 -0.80 0.14 -10.67
N VAL A 64 -1.54 0.59 -9.67
CA VAL A 64 -1.03 1.42 -8.59
C VAL A 64 -0.72 0.56 -7.38
N VAL A 65 0.46 0.75 -6.79
CA VAL A 65 0.87 0.08 -5.55
C VAL A 65 1.10 1.12 -4.48
N LYS A 66 0.54 0.89 -3.29
CA LYS A 66 0.80 1.68 -2.08
C LYS A 66 1.79 0.96 -1.19
N ARG A 67 2.88 1.62 -0.80
CA ARG A 67 3.79 1.07 0.22
C ARG A 67 3.31 1.50 1.60
N ILE A 68 2.99 0.53 2.45
CA ILE A 68 2.64 0.75 3.84
C ILE A 68 3.77 0.18 4.71
N THR A 69 4.28 0.99 5.64
CA THR A 69 5.20 0.53 6.68
C THR A 69 4.40 0.20 7.92
N VAL A 70 4.48 -1.05 8.37
CA VAL A 70 3.84 -1.50 9.62
C VAL A 70 4.93 -1.67 10.69
N PRO A 71 4.95 -0.83 11.74
CA PRO A 71 5.88 -1.01 12.83
C PRO A 71 5.51 -2.28 13.60
N GLN A 72 6.47 -3.19 13.76
CA GLN A 72 6.26 -4.50 14.40
C GLN A 72 7.37 -4.83 15.40
N ILE A 73 7.05 -5.69 16.37
CA ILE A 73 8.05 -6.26 17.27
C ILE A 73 8.72 -7.43 16.54
N ALA A 74 9.98 -7.27 16.15
CA ALA A 74 10.73 -8.31 15.43
C ALA A 74 11.22 -9.44 16.35
N SER A 75 11.59 -9.09 17.59
CA SER A 75 12.09 -10.04 18.58
C SER A 75 11.90 -9.50 19.99
N VAL A 76 11.76 -10.40 20.96
CA VAL A 76 11.79 -10.09 22.39
C VAL A 76 12.85 -10.97 23.02
N VAL A 77 13.73 -10.38 23.83
CA VAL A 77 14.77 -11.09 24.56
C VAL A 77 14.56 -10.80 26.04
N CYS A 78 14.51 -11.85 26.86
CA CYS A 78 14.49 -11.71 28.31
C CYS A 78 15.89 -11.31 28.78
N GLY A 79 15.99 -10.21 29.54
CA GLY A 79 17.28 -9.74 30.08
C GLY A 79 17.81 -10.63 31.21
N GLU A 80 16.92 -11.35 31.89
CA GLU A 80 17.23 -12.25 32.99
C GLU A 80 16.61 -13.62 32.72
N GLU A 81 17.23 -14.65 33.28
CA GLU A 81 16.72 -16.01 33.20
C GLU A 81 15.41 -16.11 33.99
N LEU A 82 14.36 -16.61 33.33
CA LEU A 82 13.05 -16.75 33.94
C LEU A 82 13.06 -17.93 34.93
N ASP A 83 12.51 -17.73 36.12
CA ASP A 83 12.22 -18.83 37.03
C ASP A 83 11.15 -19.74 36.40
N PRO A 84 11.46 -21.01 36.06
CA PRO A 84 10.51 -21.92 35.45
C PRO A 84 9.31 -22.23 36.35
N GLY A 85 9.42 -21.99 37.67
CA GLY A 85 8.30 -22.09 38.62
C GLY A 85 7.31 -20.93 38.53
N CYS A 86 7.68 -19.81 37.89
CA CYS A 86 6.86 -18.60 37.78
C CYS A 86 6.84 -18.11 36.32
N LEU A 87 6.00 -18.75 35.49
CA LEU A 87 5.74 -18.31 34.12
C LEU A 87 4.44 -17.50 34.06
N PRO A 88 4.45 -16.19 34.32
CA PRO A 88 3.29 -15.36 34.02
C PRO A 88 3.03 -15.36 32.51
N SER A 89 1.76 -15.48 32.12
CA SER A 89 1.36 -15.19 30.75
C SER A 89 1.42 -13.68 30.52
N ILE A 90 2.39 -13.25 29.73
CA ILE A 90 2.61 -11.85 29.34
C ILE A 90 2.51 -11.73 27.83
N THR A 91 1.83 -10.69 27.35
CA THR A 91 1.79 -10.34 25.93
C THR A 91 2.57 -9.05 25.72
N VAL A 92 3.49 -9.05 24.75
CA VAL A 92 4.21 -7.83 24.35
C VAL A 92 3.51 -7.23 23.14
N VAL A 93 3.15 -5.95 23.22
CA VAL A 93 2.36 -5.24 22.19
C VAL A 93 2.99 -3.90 21.89
N ARG A 94 3.13 -3.54 20.61
CA ARG A 94 3.42 -2.16 20.23
C ARG A 94 2.10 -1.41 20.07
N ALA A 95 1.82 -0.44 20.92
CA ALA A 95 0.56 0.28 20.89
C ALA A 95 0.43 1.11 19.59
N GLY A 96 -0.69 0.91 18.91
CA GLY A 96 -1.02 1.62 17.67
C GLY A 96 -1.46 3.07 17.91
N ALA A 97 -1.66 3.80 16.81
CA ALA A 97 -2.17 5.17 16.89
C ALA A 97 -3.59 5.21 17.46
N GLY A 98 -3.80 6.05 18.48
CA GLY A 98 -5.08 6.16 19.19
C GLY A 98 -5.52 4.93 20.00
N GLU A 99 -4.67 3.90 20.16
CA GLU A 99 -4.98 2.76 21.02
C GLU A 99 -4.95 3.19 22.50
N SER A 100 -6.00 2.89 23.27
CA SER A 100 -6.06 3.19 24.70
C SER A 100 -5.70 1.98 25.56
N LEU A 101 -5.17 2.22 26.77
CA LEU A 101 -4.90 1.15 27.73
C LEU A 101 -6.16 0.35 28.10
N TRP A 102 -7.33 0.99 28.07
CA TRP A 102 -8.61 0.30 28.29
C TRP A 102 -8.94 -0.68 27.15
N ALA A 103 -8.78 -0.26 25.90
CA ALA A 103 -9.01 -1.11 24.74
C ALA A 103 -8.03 -2.30 24.71
N LEU A 104 -6.75 -2.03 25.00
CA LEU A 104 -5.72 -3.06 25.16
C LEU A 104 -6.04 -4.02 26.30
N GLY A 105 -6.44 -3.51 27.47
CA GLY A 105 -6.85 -4.32 28.61
C GLY A 105 -8.00 -5.27 28.27
N LYS A 106 -9.05 -4.75 27.61
CA LYS A 106 -10.18 -5.57 27.15
C LYS A 106 -9.74 -6.65 26.16
N ARG A 107 -8.87 -6.33 25.20
CA ARG A 107 -8.37 -7.28 24.17
C ARG A 107 -7.55 -8.41 24.78
N TYR A 108 -6.74 -8.11 25.78
CA TYR A 108 -5.73 -9.02 26.33
C TYR A 108 -6.05 -9.54 27.73
N ARG A 109 -7.31 -9.43 28.17
CA ARG A 109 -7.75 -9.87 29.51
C ARG A 109 -6.89 -9.27 30.63
N SER A 110 -6.66 -7.97 30.53
CA SER A 110 -5.92 -7.16 31.49
C SER A 110 -6.76 -5.95 31.90
N THR A 111 -6.21 -5.07 32.74
CA THR A 111 -6.84 -3.80 33.12
C THR A 111 -5.92 -2.64 32.76
N ALA A 112 -6.49 -1.47 32.46
CA ALA A 112 -5.69 -0.29 32.14
C ALA A 112 -4.70 0.06 33.27
N ARG A 113 -5.14 -0.09 34.53
CA ARG A 113 -4.30 0.14 35.72
C ARG A 113 -3.13 -0.84 35.78
N LEU A 114 -3.39 -2.13 35.58
CA LEU A 114 -2.34 -3.16 35.62
C LEU A 114 -1.32 -2.98 34.48
N ILE A 115 -1.79 -2.60 33.29
CA ILE A 115 -0.89 -2.29 32.16
C ILE A 115 -0.05 -1.04 32.48
N ALA A 116 -0.65 0.03 33.00
CA ALA A 116 0.07 1.25 33.36
C ALA A 116 1.14 0.98 34.43
N GLU A 117 0.78 0.29 35.51
CA GLU A 117 1.70 -0.11 36.59
C GLU A 117 2.88 -0.93 36.04
N GLN A 118 2.63 -1.92 35.18
CA GLN A 118 3.67 -2.79 34.62
C GLN A 118 4.63 -2.05 33.67
N ASN A 119 4.18 -0.96 33.04
CA ASN A 119 4.97 -0.19 32.07
C ASN A 119 5.47 1.15 32.61
N GLY A 120 5.23 1.45 33.90
CA GLY A 120 5.66 2.71 34.52
C GLY A 120 4.99 3.96 33.94
N LEU A 121 3.77 3.82 33.39
CA LEU A 121 3.05 4.92 32.75
C LEU A 121 2.36 5.81 33.80
N ALA A 122 2.43 7.12 33.61
CA ALA A 122 1.66 8.09 34.40
C ALA A 122 0.17 8.05 34.02
N ASP A 123 -0.69 8.55 34.91
CA ASP A 123 -2.13 8.61 34.63
C ASP A 123 -2.42 9.55 33.44
N GLY A 124 -3.18 9.07 32.47
CA GLY A 124 -3.47 9.77 31.22
C GLY A 124 -2.32 9.83 30.20
N GLU A 125 -1.18 9.18 30.45
CA GLU A 125 -0.08 9.10 29.48
C GLU A 125 -0.53 8.35 28.21
N CYS A 126 -0.18 8.90 27.04
CA CYS A 126 -0.54 8.30 25.76
C CYS A 126 0.37 7.09 25.49
N PRO A 127 -0.17 5.86 25.32
CA PRO A 127 0.65 4.69 25.09
C PRO A 127 1.17 4.58 23.64
N GLU A 128 0.70 5.41 22.72
CA GLU A 128 0.96 5.31 21.28
C GLU A 128 2.46 5.16 20.97
N GLY A 129 2.80 4.15 20.17
CA GLY A 129 4.16 3.86 19.74
C GLY A 129 5.04 3.14 20.77
N LEU A 130 4.61 3.04 22.03
CA LEU A 130 5.33 2.32 23.09
C LEU A 130 5.22 0.81 22.89
N THR A 131 6.25 0.08 23.33
CA THR A 131 6.22 -1.38 23.47
C THR A 131 5.80 -1.72 24.88
N LEU A 132 4.58 -2.22 25.03
CA LEU A 132 3.93 -2.48 26.30
C LEU A 132 4.00 -3.96 26.68
N LEU A 133 4.26 -4.17 27.95
CA LEU A 133 4.10 -5.42 28.67
C LEU A 133 2.66 -5.52 29.19
N ILE A 134 1.87 -6.45 28.65
CA ILE A 134 0.47 -6.65 29.04
C ILE A 134 0.34 -7.96 29.82
N PRO A 135 0.28 -7.89 31.16
CA PRO A 135 0.06 -9.07 31.99
C PRO A 135 -1.41 -9.50 31.94
N THR A 136 -1.68 -10.81 31.93
CA THR A 136 -3.06 -11.31 32.09
C THR A 136 -3.51 -11.10 33.55
N ALA A 137 -4.68 -10.49 33.73
CA ALA A 137 -5.28 -10.35 35.06
C ALA A 137 -5.65 -11.75 35.59
N ARG A 138 -5.05 -12.15 36.71
CA ARG A 138 -5.46 -13.37 37.41
C ARG A 138 -6.73 -13.09 38.18
N HIS A 139 -7.79 -13.86 37.93
CA HIS A 139 -8.94 -13.89 38.82
C HIS A 139 -8.48 -14.57 40.12
N LYS A 140 -8.60 -13.86 41.24
CA LYS A 140 -8.50 -14.45 42.59
C LYS A 140 -9.78 -15.18 42.92
#